data_AF-A0A1M4E1H6-F1
#
_entry.id   AF-A0A1M4E1H6-F1
#
_cell.length_a   1.000
_cell.length_b   1.000
_cell.length_c   1.000
_cell.angle_alpha   90.00
_cell.angle_beta   90.00
_cell.angle_gamma   90.00
#
_symmetry.space_group_name_H-M   'P 1'
#
loop_
_entity.id
_entity.type
_entity.pdbx_description
1 polymer ?
#
loop_
_entity_poly.entity_id
_entity_poly.type
_entity_poly.pdbx_seq_one_letter_code
_entity_poly.pdbx_strand_id
1 'polypeptide(L)' 'MEPARDAAALARRARFGRLPERVRLEDLTEEHAATPPDPARGAYDEDEWLVRYCL' A
#
# COMPACT_ATOMS: atom_id res chain seq x y z
N MET A 1 -21.60 -28.67 -27.66
CA MET A 1 -20.23 -28.18 -27.97
C MET A 1 -19.53 -28.03 -26.63
N GLU A 2 -18.92 -29.10 -26.13
CA GLU A 2 -18.42 -29.16 -24.74
C GLU A 2 -17.07 -29.88 -24.56
N PRO A 3 -16.73 -30.99 -25.25
CA PRO A 3 -15.56 -31.79 -24.86
C PRO A 3 -14.21 -31.08 -25.11
N ALA A 4 -14.14 -30.27 -26.17
CA ALA A 4 -12.94 -29.49 -26.48
C ALA A 4 -12.67 -28.38 -25.44
N ARG A 5 -13.73 -27.82 -24.85
CA ARG A 5 -13.61 -26.76 -23.81
C ARG A 5 -13.09 -27.35 -22.51
N ASP A 6 -13.55 -28.55 -22.17
CA ASP A 6 -13.13 -29.28 -20.98
C ASP A 6 -11.67 -29.74 -21.08
N ALA A 7 -11.26 -30.25 -22.25
CA ALA A 7 -9.86 -30.61 -22.51
C ALA A 7 -8.92 -29.38 -22.39
N ALA A 8 -9.33 -28.24 -22.94
CA ALA A 8 -8.57 -27.00 -22.79
C ALA A 8 -8.53 -26.51 -21.33
N ALA A 9 -9.60 -26.68 -20.55
CA ALA A 9 -9.63 -26.34 -19.13
C ALA A 9 -8.73 -27.24 -18.29
N LEU A 10 -8.69 -28.55 -18.58
CA LEU A 10 -7.77 -29.52 -17.97
C LEU A 10 -6.31 -29.16 -18.25
N ALA A 11 -5.98 -28.86 -19.51
CA ALA A 11 -4.62 -28.44 -19.89
C ALA A 11 -4.19 -27.16 -19.16
N ARG A 12 -5.10 -26.18 -18.99
CA ARG A 12 -4.83 -24.96 -18.20
C ARG A 12 -4.60 -25.28 -16.72
N ARG A 13 -5.42 -26.12 -16.10
CA ARG A 13 -5.25 -26.53 -14.69
C ARG A 13 -3.96 -27.30 -14.47
N ALA A 14 -3.55 -28.17 -15.40
CA ALA A 14 -2.26 -28.86 -15.31
C ALA A 14 -1.07 -27.91 -15.43
N ARG A 15 -1.18 -26.86 -16.26
CA ARG A 15 -0.13 -25.86 -16.45
C ARG A 15 -0.03 -24.85 -15.31
N PHE A 16 -1.17 -24.37 -14.80
CA PHE A 16 -1.23 -23.23 -13.87
C PHE A 16 -1.67 -23.61 -12.45
N GLY A 17 -2.06 -24.87 -12.22
CA GLY A 17 -2.54 -25.33 -10.92
C GLY A 17 -3.92 -24.77 -10.56
N ARG A 18 -4.11 -24.52 -9.26
CA ARG A 18 -5.34 -23.94 -8.70
C ARG A 18 -5.12 -22.47 -8.37
N LEU A 19 -6.18 -21.67 -8.50
CA LEU A 19 -6.18 -20.31 -7.99
C LEU A 19 -5.97 -20.32 -6.45
N PRO A 20 -5.13 -19.43 -5.91
CA PRO A 20 -5.04 -19.19 -4.47
C PRO A 20 -6.39 -18.76 -3.87
N GLU A 21 -6.43 -18.72 -2.54
CA GLU A 21 -7.57 -18.14 -1.84
C GLU A 21 -7.75 -16.67 -2.21
N ARG A 22 -9.01 -16.22 -2.23
CA ARG A 22 -9.33 -14.85 -2.59
C ARG A 22 -8.93 -13.92 -1.44
N VAL A 23 -8.08 -12.95 -1.76
CA VAL A 23 -7.70 -11.86 -0.85
C VAL A 23 -8.87 -10.89 -0.69
N ARG A 24 -9.10 -10.39 0.52
CA ARG A 24 -10.13 -9.36 0.76
C ARG A 24 -9.69 -8.04 0.13
N LEU A 25 -10.64 -7.20 -0.26
CA LEU A 25 -10.31 -5.95 -0.96
C LEU A 25 -9.47 -5.01 -0.09
N GLU A 26 -9.77 -4.95 1.20
CA GLU A 26 -9.05 -4.17 2.20
C GLU A 26 -7.59 -4.59 2.36
N ASP A 27 -7.27 -5.87 2.15
CA ASP A 27 -5.91 -6.40 2.26
C ASP A 27 -5.09 -6.16 0.98
N LEU A 28 -5.70 -5.63 -0.08
CA LEU A 28 -5.01 -5.28 -1.34
C LEU A 28 -4.41 -3.86 -1.32
N THR A 29 -4.62 -3.10 -0.26
CA THR A 29 -4.21 -1.70 -0.14
C THR A 29 -3.42 -1.46 1.13
N GLU A 30 -2.36 -0.66 1.04
CA GLU A 30 -1.58 -0.20 2.18
C GLU A 30 -1.55 1.34 2.21
N GLU A 31 -1.69 1.91 3.40
CA GLU A 31 -1.59 3.36 3.60
C GLU A 31 -0.13 3.77 3.84
N HIS A 32 0.32 4.79 3.09
CA HIS A 32 1.65 5.37 3.23
C HIS A 32 1.55 6.91 3.20
N ALA A 33 2.42 7.58 3.96
CA ALA A 33 2.47 9.04 3.94
C ALA A 33 2.87 9.53 2.54
N ALA A 34 2.09 10.46 1.97
CA ALA A 34 2.36 11.01 0.64
C ALA A 34 3.69 11.79 0.59
N THR A 35 4.07 12.41 1.70
CA THR A 35 5.34 13.12 1.87
C THR A 35 5.93 12.81 3.25
N PRO A 36 7.26 12.89 3.40
CA PRO A 36 7.88 12.89 4.72
C PRO A 36 7.28 13.99 5.62
N PRO A 37 7.22 13.80 6.95
CA PRO A 37 6.80 14.84 7.87
C PRO A 37 7.69 16.08 7.75
N ASP A 38 7.09 17.27 7.75
CA ASP A 38 7.83 18.52 7.75
C ASP A 38 8.56 18.71 9.10
N PRO A 39 9.91 18.76 9.12
CA PRO A 39 10.66 18.94 10.35
C PRO A 39 10.41 20.30 11.02
N ALA A 40 10.05 21.35 10.26
CA ALA A 40 9.78 22.67 10.80
C ALA A 40 8.45 22.75 11.55
N ARG A 41 7.52 21.80 11.30
CA ARG A 41 6.20 21.76 11.94
C ARG A 41 6.26 21.68 13.46
N GLY A 42 7.32 21.10 14.02
CA GLY A 42 7.56 20.99 15.46
C GLY A 42 8.59 21.96 16.02
N ALA A 43 9.14 22.87 15.20
CA ALA A 43 10.28 23.72 15.58
C ALA A 43 9.87 25.06 16.22
N TYR A 44 8.63 25.17 16.72
CA TYR A 44 8.19 26.37 17.45
C TYR A 44 8.87 26.42 18.81
N ASP A 45 9.56 27.52 19.10
CA ASP A 45 10.21 27.80 20.37
C ASP A 45 9.66 29.13 20.91
N GLU A 46 9.01 29.07 22.08
CA GLU A 46 8.42 30.24 22.74
C GLU A 46 9.45 31.18 23.35
N ASP A 47 10.70 30.75 23.52
CA ASP A 47 11.78 31.55 24.08
C ASP A 47 12.62 32.25 22.99
N GLU A 48 12.40 31.94 21.70
CA GLU A 48 13.18 32.50 20.59
C GLU A 48 13.12 34.05 20.58
N TRP A 49 11.97 34.63 20.92
CA TRP A 49 11.80 36.09 20.95
C TRP A 49 12.61 36.74 22.09
N LEU A 50 12.74 36.08 23.23
CA LEU A 50 13.51 36.57 24.39
C LEU A 50 15.00 36.65 24.03
N VAL A 51 15.53 35.61 23.41
CA VAL A 51 16.94 35.55 23.03
C VAL A 51 17.26 36.51 21.89
N ARG A 52 16.36 36.66 20.91
CA ARG A 52 16.62 37.48 19.71
C ARG A 52 16.41 38.99 19.93
N TYR A 53 15.55 39.39 20.87
CA TYR A 53 15.13 40.80 21.00
C TYR A 53 15.24 41.39 22.41
N CYS A 54 15.53 40.59 23.44
CA CYS A 54 15.57 41.07 24.83
C CYS A 54 16.93 40.92 25.52
N LEU A 55 17.94 40.40 24.82
CA LEU A 55 19.36 40.41 25.20
C LEU A 55 20.12 41.42 24.33
#